data_AF-A0A8X6FV86-F1
#
_entry.id   AF-A0A8X6FV86-F1
#
_cell.length_a   1.000
_cell.length_b   1.000
_cell.length_c   1.000
_cell.angle_alpha   90.00
_cell.angle_beta   90.00
_cell.angle_gamma   90.00
#
_symmetry.space_group_name_H-M   'P 1'
#
loop_
_entity.id
_entity.type
_entity.pdbx_description
1 polymer ?
#
loop_
_entity_poly.entity_id
_entity_poly.type
_entity_poly.pdbx_seq_one_letter_code
_entity_poly.pdbx_strand_id
1 'polypeptide(L)'
;VYRELNPTATLLDHWTTRIERSQTHYVHSIIYGGWSAILYRFRCEIPGDEEVVRQILTSVLGTGGNMDDHTVELWKSAVKKVQESKDLNGKVDIQIHVYSSVPHSEDVTSPESLLKVIEKLPEDVGEVGQPLFVELKPLNKLNSNYPKVKADQ
;
A
#
# COMPACT_ATOMS: atom_id res chain seq x y z
N VAL A 1 -18.57 -23.68 -17.88
CA VAL A 1 -18.05 -24.77 -17.01
C VAL A 1 -19.02 -24.92 -15.85
N TYR A 2 -19.84 -25.97 -15.85
CA TYR A 2 -20.68 -26.28 -14.68
C TYR A 2 -19.76 -26.75 -13.56
N ARG A 3 -19.76 -26.05 -12.43
CA ARG A 3 -18.99 -26.45 -11.25
C ARG A 3 -19.84 -27.42 -10.46
N GLU A 4 -19.45 -28.69 -10.45
CA GLU A 4 -20.05 -29.68 -9.55
C GLU A 4 -19.67 -29.33 -8.11
N LEU A 5 -20.63 -29.49 -7.20
CA LEU A 5 -20.38 -29.31 -5.76
C LEU A 5 -19.46 -30.44 -5.28
N ASN A 6 -18.49 -30.10 -4.42
CA ASN A 6 -17.64 -31.10 -3.81
C ASN A 6 -18.51 -32.04 -2.94
N PRO A 7 -18.52 -33.36 -3.19
CA PRO A 7 -19.38 -34.31 -2.47
C PRO A 7 -19.06 -34.41 -0.97
N THR A 8 -17.90 -33.94 -0.53
CA THR A 8 -17.54 -33.88 0.90
C THR A 8 -17.85 -32.52 1.54
N ALA A 9 -18.38 -31.55 0.78
CA ALA A 9 -18.76 -30.27 1.32
C ALA A 9 -19.94 -30.43 2.28
N THR A 10 -19.70 -30.15 3.56
CA THR A 10 -20.77 -30.09 4.56
C THR A 10 -21.60 -28.82 4.32
N LEU A 11 -22.92 -28.95 4.30
CA LEU A 11 -23.81 -27.79 4.33
C LEU A 11 -23.48 -26.98 5.58
N LEU A 12 -23.25 -25.67 5.41
CA LEU A 12 -23.12 -24.78 6.56
C LEU A 12 -24.43 -24.85 7.34
N ASP A 13 -24.37 -25.29 8.59
CA ASP A 13 -25.52 -25.28 9.49
C ASP A 13 -25.53 -23.97 10.29
N HIS A 14 -26.71 -23.50 10.70
CA HIS A 14 -26.91 -22.29 11.53
C HIS A 14 -26.36 -20.96 10.99
N TRP A 15 -25.89 -20.86 9.74
CA TRP A 15 -25.41 -19.58 9.18
C TRP A 15 -26.52 -18.53 9.02
N THR A 16 -27.77 -18.96 8.96
CA THR A 16 -28.96 -18.09 8.98
C THR A 16 -29.39 -17.70 10.39
N THR A 17 -28.84 -18.34 11.42
CA THR A 17 -29.12 -18.01 12.82
C THR A 17 -28.53 -16.64 13.13
N ARG A 18 -29.42 -15.67 13.23
CA ARG A 18 -29.09 -14.25 13.35
C ARG A 18 -28.43 -13.98 14.70
N ILE A 19 -27.15 -13.61 14.69
CA ILE A 19 -26.55 -12.92 15.83
C ILE A 19 -27.04 -11.47 15.74
N GLU A 20 -27.97 -11.06 16.60
CA GLU A 20 -28.73 -9.80 16.47
C GLU A 20 -27.88 -8.53 16.38
N ARG A 21 -26.59 -8.60 16.72
CA ARG A 21 -25.64 -7.48 16.69
C ARG A 21 -24.43 -7.65 15.77
N SER A 22 -24.31 -8.75 15.00
CA SER A 22 -23.22 -8.89 14.02
C SER A 22 -23.76 -8.92 12.59
N GLN A 23 -23.22 -8.06 11.74
CA GLN A 23 -23.35 -8.23 10.30
C GLN A 23 -22.23 -9.19 9.85
N THR A 24 -22.53 -10.48 9.82
CA THR A 24 -21.60 -11.48 9.29
C THR A 24 -21.47 -11.28 7.77
N HIS A 25 -20.23 -11.28 7.27
CA HIS A 25 -19.91 -11.15 5.85
C HIS A 25 -19.21 -12.40 5.36
N TYR A 26 -19.36 -12.71 4.07
CA TYR A 26 -18.49 -13.66 3.39
C TYR A 26 -17.49 -12.90 2.54
N VAL A 27 -16.32 -13.51 2.34
CA VAL A 27 -15.31 -13.01 1.41
C VAL A 27 -15.84 -13.21 -0.01
N HIS A 28 -16.15 -12.11 -0.68
CA HIS A 28 -16.63 -12.16 -2.06
C HIS A 28 -15.48 -12.20 -3.05
N SER A 29 -14.47 -11.37 -2.84
CA SER A 29 -13.28 -11.28 -3.66
C SER A 29 -12.07 -10.85 -2.82
N ILE A 30 -10.89 -11.26 -3.25
CA ILE A 30 -9.61 -10.81 -2.70
C ILE A 30 -8.76 -10.35 -3.88
N ILE A 31 -8.25 -9.13 -3.81
CA ILE A 31 -7.29 -8.59 -4.77
C ILE A 31 -5.90 -8.83 -4.19
N TYR A 32 -5.06 -9.52 -4.94
CA TYR A 32 -3.68 -9.79 -4.58
C TYR A 32 -2.72 -8.90 -5.36
N GLY A 33 -1.54 -8.66 -4.79
CA GLY A 33 -0.45 -7.91 -5.40
C GLY A 33 0.58 -7.51 -4.37
N GLY A 34 1.33 -6.45 -4.63
CA GLY A 34 2.20 -5.86 -3.63
C GLY A 34 2.19 -4.35 -3.68
N TRP A 35 2.60 -3.76 -2.56
CA TRP A 35 2.73 -2.33 -2.42
C TRP A 35 4.01 -2.01 -1.65
N SER A 36 4.61 -0.87 -1.98
CA SER A 36 5.62 -0.21 -1.17
C SER A 36 5.25 1.26 -1.02
N ALA A 37 5.28 1.75 0.20
CA ALA A 37 5.11 3.14 0.56
C ALA A 37 6.41 3.65 1.16
N ILE A 38 6.99 4.67 0.51
CA ILE A 38 8.23 5.30 0.95
C ILE A 38 7.90 6.67 1.50
N LEU A 39 8.30 6.91 2.75
CA LEU A 39 8.12 8.16 3.46
C LEU A 39 9.47 8.83 3.67
N TYR A 40 9.64 9.97 3.03
CA TYR A 40 10.73 10.89 3.32
C TYR A 40 10.33 11.81 4.45
N ARG A 41 11.02 11.69 5.59
CA ARG A 41 10.81 12.54 6.75
C ARG A 41 11.96 13.53 6.84
N PHE A 42 11.61 14.80 6.69
CA PHE A 42 12.51 15.92 6.93
C PHE A 42 12.31 16.39 8.38
N ARG A 43 13.36 16.30 9.19
CA ARG A 43 13.34 16.77 10.57
C ARG A 43 14.18 18.02 10.67
N CYS A 44 13.52 19.15 10.87
CA CYS A 44 14.18 20.42 11.16
C CYS A 44 14.52 20.49 12.64
N GLU A 45 15.72 20.98 12.98
CA GLU A 45 16.09 21.28 14.35
C GLU A 45 15.24 22.44 14.92
N ILE A 46 14.91 23.41 14.07
CA ILE A 46 14.09 24.57 14.39
C ILE A 46 12.71 24.42 13.70
N PRO A 47 11.59 24.42 14.44
CA PRO A 47 10.25 24.21 13.86
C PRO A 47 9.84 25.24 12.79
N GLY A 48 10.37 26.46 12.84
CA GLY A 48 10.06 27.51 11.86
C GLY A 48 10.62 27.26 10.46
N ASP A 49 11.65 26.41 10.34
CA ASP A 49 12.33 26.11 9.09
C ASP A 49 11.52 25.14 8.20
N GLU A 50 10.52 24.46 8.76
CA GLU A 50 9.71 23.43 8.06
C GLU A 50 9.04 23.95 6.80
N GLU A 51 8.50 25.17 6.83
CA GLU A 51 7.80 25.75 5.69
C GLU A 51 8.78 26.12 4.57
N VAL A 52 9.98 26.61 4.92
CA VAL A 52 11.04 26.91 3.95
C VAL A 52 11.51 25.62 3.28
N VAL A 53 11.75 24.56 4.06
CA VAL A 53 12.13 23.24 3.53
C VAL A 53 11.05 22.72 2.59
N ARG A 54 9.77 22.80 2.98
CA ARG A 54 8.64 22.36 2.14
C ARG A 54 8.58 23.14 0.83
N GLN A 55 8.75 24.46 0.85
CA GLN A 55 8.75 25.30 -0.35
C GLN A 55 9.90 24.94 -1.29
N ILE A 56 11.12 24.75 -0.75
CA ILE A 56 12.26 24.34 -1.55
C ILE A 56 11.99 22.97 -2.21
N LEU A 57 11.55 21.98 -1.44
CA LEU A 57 11.27 20.64 -1.95
C LEU A 57 10.21 20.66 -3.04
N THR A 58 9.05 21.26 -2.77
CA THR A 58 7.94 21.36 -3.73
C THR A 58 8.30 22.17 -4.97
N SER A 59 9.16 23.19 -4.87
CA SER A 59 9.62 23.96 -6.04
C SER A 59 10.49 23.16 -7.01
N VAL A 60 11.18 22.13 -6.50
CA VAL A 60 12.10 21.30 -7.31
C VAL A 60 11.41 20.01 -7.76
N LEU A 61 10.68 19.36 -6.85
CA LEU A 61 10.10 18.04 -7.04
C LEU A 61 8.63 18.06 -7.45
N GLY A 62 7.95 19.20 -7.27
CA GLY A 62 6.51 19.30 -7.39
C GLY A 62 5.77 18.63 -6.21
N THR A 63 4.46 18.51 -6.35
CA THR A 63 3.57 17.83 -5.38
C THR A 63 3.19 16.41 -5.82
N GLY A 64 3.65 15.97 -6.99
CA GLY A 64 3.37 14.68 -7.58
C GLY A 64 4.13 14.49 -8.89
N GLY A 65 4.33 13.24 -9.29
CA GLY A 65 5.09 12.88 -10.47
C GLY A 65 5.37 11.38 -10.52
N ASN A 66 6.16 10.98 -11.51
CA ASN A 66 6.69 9.62 -11.61
C ASN A 66 8.10 9.59 -11.00
N MET A 67 8.54 8.41 -10.55
CA MET A 67 9.92 8.21 -10.12
C MET A 67 10.72 7.64 -11.30
N ASP A 68 11.74 8.37 -11.75
CA ASP A 68 12.67 8.02 -12.82
C ASP A 68 14.07 8.61 -12.56
N ASP A 69 15.02 8.37 -13.46
CA ASP A 69 16.38 8.91 -13.36
C ASP A 69 16.41 10.44 -13.24
N HIS A 70 15.51 11.14 -13.94
CA HIS A 70 15.42 12.59 -13.84
C HIS A 70 15.00 13.03 -12.44
N THR A 71 14.04 12.32 -11.85
CA THR A 71 13.52 12.57 -10.51
C THR A 71 14.59 12.35 -9.43
N VAL A 72 15.44 11.34 -9.61
CA VAL A 72 16.62 11.13 -8.74
C VAL A 72 17.54 12.36 -8.75
N GLU A 73 17.81 12.93 -9.92
CA GLU A 73 18.64 14.14 -10.03
C GLU A 73 17.95 15.38 -9.44
N LEU A 74 16.64 15.52 -9.64
CA LEU A 74 15.84 16.56 -8.97
C LEU A 74 15.91 16.41 -7.44
N TRP A 75 15.87 15.19 -6.92
CA TRP A 75 15.99 14.95 -5.49
C TRP A 75 17.34 15.38 -4.94
N LYS A 76 18.44 15.02 -5.61
CA LYS A 76 19.79 15.51 -5.23
C LYS A 76 19.86 17.02 -5.24
N SER A 77 19.31 17.66 -6.26
CA SER A 77 19.23 19.11 -6.39
C SER A 77 18.43 19.74 -5.24
N ALA A 78 17.29 19.15 -4.89
CA ALA A 78 16.44 19.62 -3.80
C ALA A 78 17.13 19.50 -2.44
N VAL A 79 17.74 18.35 -2.15
CA VAL A 79 18.51 18.13 -0.91
C VAL A 79 19.68 19.12 -0.82
N LYS A 80 20.41 19.31 -1.92
CA LYS A 80 21.50 20.28 -1.98
C LYS A 80 21.01 21.70 -1.71
N LYS A 81 19.90 22.12 -2.34
CA LYS A 81 19.30 23.45 -2.10
C LYS A 81 18.84 23.64 -0.66
N VAL A 82 18.29 22.60 -0.03
CA VAL A 82 17.97 22.64 1.40
C VAL A 82 19.25 22.85 2.21
N GLN A 83 20.30 22.07 1.97
CA GLN A 83 21.56 22.17 2.72
C GLN A 83 22.30 23.51 2.51
N GLU A 84 22.16 24.14 1.34
CA GLU A 84 22.80 25.42 0.99
C GLU A 84 21.92 26.65 1.28
N SER A 85 20.67 26.45 1.74
CA SER A 85 19.73 27.55 1.96
C SER A 85 20.18 28.42 3.14
N LYS A 86 20.32 29.72 2.88
CA LYS A 86 20.63 30.72 3.92
C LYS A 86 19.42 31.09 4.77
N ASP A 87 18.23 30.69 4.34
CA ASP A 87 16.97 30.99 5.03
C ASP A 87 16.66 29.96 6.14
N LEU A 88 17.47 28.90 6.24
CA LEU A 88 17.37 27.90 7.30
C LEU A 88 18.28 28.29 8.48
N ASN A 89 17.70 28.24 9.67
CA ASN A 89 18.37 28.65 10.90
C ASN A 89 19.03 27.46 11.63
N GLY A 90 18.60 26.24 11.33
CA GLY A 90 19.09 24.99 11.93
C GLY A 90 19.44 23.92 10.91
N LYS A 91 19.90 22.76 11.40
CA LYS A 91 20.15 21.59 10.55
C LYS A 91 18.85 20.91 10.18
N VAL A 92 18.82 20.33 8.98
CA VAL A 92 17.73 19.48 8.49
C VAL A 92 18.26 18.06 8.32
N ASP A 93 17.70 17.13 9.08
CA ASP A 93 17.95 15.69 8.95
C ASP A 93 16.92 15.06 8.01
N ILE A 94 17.36 14.13 7.16
CA ILE A 94 16.49 13.47 6.17
C ILE A 94 16.51 11.98 6.47
N GLN A 95 15.32 11.44 6.73
CA GLN A 95 15.13 10.03 7.02
C GLN A 95 14.23 9.40 5.96
N ILE A 96 14.59 8.19 5.53
CA ILE A 96 13.78 7.42 4.59
C ILE A 96 13.20 6.25 5.36
N HIS A 97 11.88 6.16 5.38
CA HIS A 97 11.15 5.04 5.97
C HIS A 97 10.43 4.30 4.86
N VAL A 98 10.63 2.99 4.79
CA VAL A 98 10.02 2.16 3.75
C VAL A 98 9.12 1.13 4.40
N TYR A 99 7.89 1.08 3.91
CA TYR A 99 6.87 0.14 4.35
C TYR A 99 6.42 -0.65 3.12
N SER A 100 6.54 -1.97 3.15
CA SER A 100 6.22 -2.79 1.98
C SER A 100 5.54 -4.09 2.39
N SER A 101 4.66 -4.60 1.52
CA SER A 101 4.06 -5.92 1.67
C SER A 101 5.04 -7.06 1.41
N VAL A 102 6.16 -6.77 0.74
CA VAL A 102 7.20 -7.74 0.41
C VAL A 102 8.56 -7.23 0.91
N PRO A 103 9.45 -8.12 1.40
CA PRO A 103 10.81 -7.74 1.74
C PRO A 103 11.50 -7.17 0.51
N HIS A 104 12.21 -6.06 0.66
CA HIS A 104 13.05 -5.53 -0.42
C HIS A 104 14.35 -6.31 -0.48
N SER A 105 14.82 -6.55 -1.71
CA SER A 105 16.11 -7.19 -1.96
C SER A 105 17.31 -6.28 -1.62
N GLU A 106 17.11 -4.96 -1.49
CA GLU A 106 18.13 -3.96 -1.19
C GLU A 106 17.64 -2.96 -0.12
N ASP A 107 18.57 -2.43 0.67
CA ASP A 107 18.28 -1.37 1.64
C ASP A 107 18.07 -0.02 0.93
N VAL A 108 16.96 0.65 1.25
CA VAL A 108 16.63 1.96 0.68
C VAL A 108 17.26 3.06 1.54
N THR A 109 18.43 3.53 1.13
CA THR A 109 19.21 4.56 1.84
C THR A 109 19.41 5.84 1.03
N SER A 110 19.10 5.81 -0.26
CA SER A 110 19.25 6.92 -1.20
C SER A 110 18.15 6.92 -2.28
N PRO A 111 17.94 8.03 -3.01
CA PRO A 111 16.99 8.09 -4.13
C PRO A 111 17.30 7.07 -5.24
N GLU A 112 18.57 6.75 -5.50
CA GLU A 112 18.98 5.72 -6.46
C GLU A 112 18.58 4.32 -6.00
N SER A 113 18.85 4.00 -4.73
CA SER A 113 18.41 2.72 -4.16
C SER A 113 16.89 2.60 -4.16
N LEU A 114 16.17 3.73 -3.99
CA LEU A 114 14.72 3.77 -4.10
C LEU A 114 14.26 3.43 -5.53
N LEU A 115 14.85 4.04 -6.55
CA LEU A 115 14.48 3.77 -7.94
C LEU A 115 14.68 2.28 -8.26
N LYS A 116 15.82 1.70 -7.87
CA LYS A 116 16.09 0.26 -8.04
C LYS A 116 15.05 -0.63 -7.36
N VAL A 117 14.67 -0.29 -6.12
CA VAL A 117 13.64 -1.03 -5.39
C VAL A 117 12.28 -0.93 -6.07
N ILE A 118 11.93 0.23 -6.63
CA ILE A 118 10.69 0.39 -7.41
C ILE A 118 10.72 -0.46 -8.67
N GLU A 119 11.84 -0.48 -9.39
CA GLU A 119 12.02 -1.28 -10.61
C GLU A 119 11.95 -2.79 -10.34
N LYS A 120 12.50 -3.24 -9.21
CA LYS A 120 12.48 -4.64 -8.79
C LYS A 120 11.18 -5.07 -8.12
N LEU A 121 10.34 -4.14 -7.68
CA LEU A 121 9.12 -4.46 -6.94
C LEU A 121 8.22 -5.48 -7.65
N PRO A 122 7.97 -5.42 -8.98
CA PRO A 122 7.18 -6.44 -9.67
C PRO A 122 7.77 -7.85 -9.55
N GLU A 123 9.10 -7.98 -9.57
CA GLU A 123 9.79 -9.25 -9.39
C GLU A 123 9.68 -9.74 -7.94
N ASP A 124 9.90 -8.83 -6.96
CA ASP A 124 9.78 -9.11 -5.52
C ASP A 124 8.35 -9.54 -5.12
N VAL A 125 7.33 -9.08 -5.86
CA VAL A 125 5.92 -9.46 -5.66
C VAL A 125 5.61 -10.86 -6.19
N GLY A 126 6.28 -11.28 -7.27
CA GLY A 126 6.05 -12.56 -7.93
C GLY A 126 4.69 -12.66 -8.63
N GLU A 127 4.27 -13.89 -8.97
CA GLU A 127 3.09 -14.10 -9.83
C GLU A 127 1.75 -13.76 -9.17
N VAL A 128 1.65 -13.87 -7.84
CA VAL A 128 0.39 -13.70 -7.10
C VAL A 128 0.46 -12.54 -6.10
N GLY A 129 1.57 -12.36 -5.40
CA GLY A 129 1.69 -11.34 -4.34
C GLY A 129 0.91 -11.67 -3.06
N GLN A 130 0.72 -10.66 -2.22
CA GLN A 130 0.01 -10.71 -0.94
C GLN A 130 -1.44 -10.17 -1.10
N PRO A 131 -2.39 -10.56 -0.23
CA PRO A 131 -3.72 -9.96 -0.20
C PRO A 131 -3.65 -8.44 0.11
N LEU A 132 -4.15 -7.60 -0.80
CA LEU A 132 -4.18 -6.14 -0.64
C LEU A 132 -5.54 -5.65 -0.16
N PHE A 133 -6.59 -6.09 -0.85
CA PHE A 133 -7.95 -5.67 -0.57
C PHE A 133 -8.86 -6.88 -0.50
N VAL A 134 -9.76 -6.87 0.47
CA VAL A 134 -10.78 -7.90 0.64
C VAL A 134 -12.14 -7.24 0.50
N GLU A 135 -12.91 -7.69 -0.49
CA GLU A 135 -14.31 -7.28 -0.62
C GLU A 135 -15.19 -8.23 0.19
N LEU A 136 -15.85 -7.67 1.20
CA LEU A 136 -16.78 -8.38 2.06
C LEU A 136 -18.20 -8.07 1.63
N LYS A 137 -19.01 -9.12 1.43
CA LYS A 137 -20.46 -8.96 1.18
C LYS A 137 -21.28 -9.50 2.34
N PRO A 138 -22.38 -8.83 2.71
CA PRO A 138 -23.28 -9.33 3.74
C PRO A 138 -23.78 -10.73 3.41
N LEU A 139 -23.80 -11.62 4.40
CA LEU A 139 -24.21 -13.02 4.22
C LEU A 139 -25.67 -13.14 3.73
N ASN A 140 -26.53 -12.16 4.06
CA ASN A 140 -27.90 -12.12 3.57
C ASN A 140 -28.02 -11.93 2.04
N LYS A 141 -26.98 -11.46 1.34
CA LYS A 141 -26.96 -11.39 -0.13
C LYS A 141 -26.83 -12.76 -0.81
N LEU A 142 -26.40 -13.80 -0.09
CA LEU A 142 -26.40 -15.17 -0.63
C LEU A 142 -27.82 -15.72 -0.79
N ASN A 143 -28.73 -15.38 0.14
CA ASN A 143 -30.12 -15.84 0.13
C ASN A 143 -30.90 -15.41 -1.13
N SER A 144 -30.54 -14.29 -1.77
CA SER A 144 -31.22 -13.83 -2.99
C SER A 144 -30.69 -14.48 -4.27
N ASN A 145 -29.44 -14.98 -4.25
CA ASN A 145 -28.75 -15.45 -5.45
C ASN A 145 -28.64 -16.98 -5.52
N TYR A 146 -28.77 -17.69 -4.40
CA TYR A 146 -28.73 -19.15 -4.36
C TYR A 146 -30.04 -19.68 -3.77
N PRO A 147 -30.86 -20.41 -4.55
CA PRO A 147 -32.08 -21.02 -4.02
C PRO A 147 -31.72 -22.05 -2.94
N LYS A 148 -32.60 -22.19 -1.94
CA LYS A 148 -32.47 -23.21 -0.88
C LYS A 148 -32.23 -24.57 -1.53
N VAL A 149 -31.01 -25.09 -1.42
CA VAL A 149 -30.70 -26.47 -1.81
C VAL A 149 -31.33 -27.35 -0.73
N LYS A 150 -32.34 -28.15 -1.11
CA LYS A 150 -32.84 -29.19 -0.21
C LYS A 150 -31.68 -30.16 0.00
N ALA A 151 -31.34 -30.47 1.25
CA ALA A 151 -30.53 -31.64 1.53
C ALA A 151 -31.29 -32.84 0.95
N ASP A 152 -30.62 -33.65 0.11
CA ASP A 152 -31.20 -34.88 -0.40
C ASP A 152 -31.64 -35.74 0.80
N GLN A 153 -32.89 -36.22 0.74
CA GLN A 153 -33.53 -37.04 1.77
C GLN A 153 -32.84 -38.41 1.92
#